data_AF-A0AA46K122-F1
#
_entry.id   AF-A0AA46K122-F1
#
_cell.length_a   1.000
_cell.length_b   1.000
_cell.length_c   1.000
_cell.angle_alpha   90.00
_cell.angle_beta   90.00
_cell.angle_gamma   90.00
#
_symmetry.space_group_name_H-M   'P 1'
#
loop_
_entity.id
_entity.type
_entity.pdbx_description
1 polymer ?
#
loop_
_entity_poly.entity_id
_entity_poly.type
_entity_poly.pdbx_seq_one_letter_code
_entity_poly.pdbx_strand_id
1 'polypeptide(L)'
;MNAILSKYPVLLLACLLLLPTTRAAADVIVNIGPEPACPYGYYDYAPYYCAPYGYYGPDWFIGGRFIGAGPWFHGPREFRGHVDNRFDPKHGYRGAFPERGDVPFNHFRGNEIRNGRG
;
A
#
# COMPACT_ATOMS: atom_id res chain seq x y z
N MET A 1 -2.16 -45.26 -31.46
CA MET A 1 -3.13 -44.16 -31.22
C MET A 1 -2.81 -42.87 -32.00
N ASN A 2 -1.93 -42.89 -33.02
CA ASN A 2 -1.40 -41.65 -33.64
C ASN A 2 -1.89 -41.40 -35.08
N ALA A 3 -2.61 -42.34 -35.71
CA ALA A 3 -2.98 -42.26 -37.12
C ALA A 3 -4.20 -41.37 -37.41
N ILE A 4 -5.06 -41.12 -36.41
CA ILE A 4 -6.27 -40.28 -36.56
C ILE A 4 -5.90 -38.80 -36.54
N LEU A 5 -4.90 -38.43 -35.73
CA LEU A 5 -4.42 -37.05 -35.58
C LEU A 5 -3.82 -36.48 -36.88
N SER A 6 -3.18 -37.32 -37.71
CA SER A 6 -2.54 -36.88 -38.96
C SER A 6 -3.51 -36.64 -40.12
N LYS A 7 -4.72 -37.20 -40.08
CA LYS A 7 -5.67 -37.14 -41.21
C LYS A 7 -6.60 -35.93 -41.15
N TYR A 8 -6.79 -35.34 -39.97
CA TYR A 8 -7.74 -34.24 -39.75
C TYR A 8 -7.12 -33.06 -38.98
N PRO A 9 -5.94 -32.54 -39.39
CA PRO A 9 -5.25 -31.47 -38.66
C PRO A 9 -6.09 -30.19 -38.62
N VAL A 10 -6.84 -29.90 -39.69
CA VAL A 10 -7.73 -28.75 -39.79
C VAL A 10 -8.94 -28.90 -38.85
N LEU A 11 -9.48 -30.11 -38.72
CA LEU A 11 -10.63 -30.40 -37.88
C LEU A 11 -10.27 -30.32 -36.39
N LEU A 12 -9.06 -30.75 -36.04
CA LEU A 12 -8.49 -30.59 -34.71
C LEU A 12 -8.21 -29.13 -34.38
N LEU A 13 -7.62 -28.38 -35.31
CA LEU A 13 -7.35 -26.96 -35.10
C LEU A 13 -8.65 -26.16 -34.95
N ALA A 14 -9.67 -26.45 -35.78
CA ALA A 14 -10.99 -25.87 -35.65
C ALA A 14 -11.63 -26.21 -34.30
N CYS A 15 -11.53 -27.45 -33.85
CA CYS A 15 -12.06 -27.87 -32.54
C CYS A 15 -11.34 -27.17 -31.38
N LEU A 16 -10.02 -26.95 -31.50
CA LEU A 16 -9.23 -26.21 -30.52
C LEU A 16 -9.60 -24.72 -30.45
N LEU A 17 -9.91 -24.11 -31.60
CA LEU A 17 -10.36 -22.71 -31.71
C LEU A 17 -11.81 -22.49 -31.22
N LEU A 18 -12.59 -23.56 -31.12
CA LEU A 18 -13.97 -23.54 -30.61
C LEU A 18 -14.05 -23.77 -29.09
N LEU A 19 -12.92 -23.98 -28.40
CA LEU A 19 -12.91 -24.09 -26.95
C LEU A 19 -13.26 -22.73 -26.31
N PRO A 20 -14.31 -22.64 -25.48
CA PRO A 20 -14.62 -21.41 -24.77
C PRO A 20 -13.46 -21.08 -23.84
N THR A 21 -12.84 -19.92 -24.04
CA THR A 21 -11.83 -19.40 -23.12
C THR A 21 -12.54 -18.90 -21.86
N THR A 22 -12.54 -19.74 -20.82
CA THR A 22 -13.07 -19.34 -19.52
C THR A 22 -12.11 -18.31 -18.90
N ARG A 23 -12.51 -17.04 -18.89
CA ARG A 23 -11.82 -16.01 -18.09
C ARG A 23 -12.25 -16.21 -16.64
N ALA A 24 -11.38 -16.78 -15.82
CA ALA A 24 -11.58 -16.78 -14.38
C ALA A 24 -11.40 -15.34 -13.87
N ALA A 25 -12.49 -14.69 -13.47
CA ALA A 25 -12.42 -13.48 -12.66
C ALA A 25 -12.23 -13.92 -11.20
N ALA A 26 -11.08 -13.61 -10.61
CA ALA A 26 -10.84 -13.80 -9.19
C ALA A 26 -11.05 -12.46 -8.47
N ASP A 27 -12.07 -12.39 -7.63
CA ASP A 27 -12.25 -11.25 -6.73
C ASP A 27 -11.32 -11.42 -5.52
N VAL A 28 -10.38 -10.50 -5.34
CA VAL A 28 -9.51 -10.44 -4.17
C VAL A 28 -10.15 -9.53 -3.13
N ILE A 29 -10.75 -10.11 -2.10
CA ILE A 29 -11.24 -9.35 -0.95
C ILE A 29 -10.03 -8.99 -0.08
N VAL A 30 -9.64 -7.72 -0.09
CA VAL A 30 -8.63 -7.18 0.84
C VAL A 30 -9.33 -6.78 2.13
N ASN A 31 -9.18 -7.60 3.18
CA ASN A 31 -9.62 -7.21 4.51
C ASN A 31 -8.59 -6.24 5.11
N ILE A 32 -8.91 -4.94 5.08
CA ILE A 32 -8.18 -3.94 5.87
C ILE A 32 -8.60 -4.11 7.34
N GLY A 33 -7.62 -4.45 8.19
CA GLY A 33 -7.81 -4.67 9.62
C GLY A 33 -8.02 -3.37 10.43
N PRO A 34 -7.86 -3.42 11.76
CA PRO A 34 -7.81 -2.21 12.58
C PRO A 34 -6.59 -1.34 12.23
N GLU A 35 -6.68 -0.05 12.53
CA GLU A 35 -5.56 0.89 12.36
C GLU A 35 -4.32 0.43 13.16
N PRO A 36 -3.10 0.49 12.58
CA PRO A 36 -1.88 0.15 13.30
C PRO A 36 -1.65 1.02 14.54
N ALA A 37 -1.43 0.39 15.69
CA ALA A 37 -1.12 1.07 16.95
C ALA A 37 0.37 1.47 17.01
N CYS A 38 0.75 2.51 16.26
CA CYS A 38 2.12 3.03 16.18
C CYS A 38 2.26 4.40 16.89
N PRO A 39 3.38 4.68 17.59
CA PRO A 39 3.56 5.91 18.35
C PRO A 39 3.45 7.21 17.53
N TYR A 40 3.95 7.18 16.28
CA TYR A 40 4.05 8.35 15.40
C TYR A 40 3.34 8.19 14.05
N GLY A 41 2.44 7.20 13.97
CA GLY A 41 1.81 6.79 12.73
C GLY A 41 2.56 5.68 12.01
N TYR A 42 2.09 5.37 10.81
CA TYR A 42 2.49 4.23 9.99
C TYR A 42 2.54 4.64 8.53
N TYR A 43 3.30 3.93 7.69
CA TYR A 43 3.37 4.27 6.26
C TYR A 43 1.99 4.21 5.60
N ASP A 44 1.72 5.13 4.68
CA ASP A 44 0.46 5.24 3.92
C ASP A 44 0.21 4.12 2.90
N TYR A 45 1.09 3.11 2.87
CA TYR A 45 1.02 1.98 1.96
C TYR A 45 1.09 0.64 2.71
N ALA A 46 0.46 -0.39 2.14
CA ALA A 46 0.49 -1.74 2.70
C ALA A 46 1.93 -2.29 2.80
N PRO A 47 2.27 -2.99 3.91
CA PRO A 47 1.37 -3.49 4.95
C PRO A 47 1.19 -2.54 6.16
N TYR A 48 1.41 -1.23 5.98
CA TYR A 48 1.18 -0.20 7.00
C TYR A 48 2.06 -0.37 8.25
N TYR A 49 3.36 -0.61 8.06
CA TYR A 49 4.31 -0.68 9.17
C TYR A 49 4.47 0.66 9.88
N CYS A 50 4.83 0.64 11.16
CA CYS A 50 5.11 1.85 11.93
C CYS A 50 6.21 2.67 11.26
N ALA A 51 5.94 3.95 11.04
CA ALA A 51 6.91 4.88 10.48
C ALA A 51 7.74 5.47 11.62
N PRO A 52 9.05 5.69 11.44
CA PRO A 52 9.89 6.33 12.44
C PRO A 52 9.46 7.78 12.68
N TYR A 53 9.87 8.28 13.84
CA TYR A 53 9.75 9.69 14.15
C TYR A 53 10.38 10.54 13.04
N GLY A 54 9.68 11.59 12.61
CA GLY A 54 10.13 12.50 11.55
C GLY A 54 9.64 12.17 10.14
N TYR A 55 9.01 11.01 9.91
CA TYR A 55 8.39 10.71 8.61
C TYR A 55 7.21 11.65 8.31
N TYR A 56 6.28 11.80 9.25
CA TYR A 56 5.15 12.72 9.11
C TYR A 56 5.46 14.10 9.69
N GLY A 57 5.11 15.15 8.94
CA GLY A 57 5.18 16.53 9.41
C GLY A 57 4.02 16.92 10.33
N PRO A 58 4.06 18.11 10.95
CA PRO A 58 3.03 18.58 11.88
C PRO A 58 1.60 18.60 11.32
N ASP A 59 1.45 18.75 10.00
CA ASP A 59 0.13 18.76 9.32
C ASP A 59 -0.67 17.47 9.57
N TRP A 60 0.01 16.36 9.84
CA TRP A 60 -0.59 15.04 10.08
C TRP A 60 -1.05 14.83 11.53
N PHE A 61 -0.96 15.85 12.38
CA PHE A 61 -1.27 15.74 13.80
C PHE A 61 -2.26 16.83 14.23
N ILE A 62 -3.31 16.44 14.96
CA ILE A 62 -4.25 17.37 15.62
C ILE A 62 -4.13 17.18 17.13
N GLY A 63 -3.71 18.22 17.84
CA GLY A 63 -3.47 18.15 19.29
C GLY A 63 -2.42 17.09 19.66
N GLY A 64 -1.42 16.87 18.80
CA GLY A 64 -0.36 15.87 18.99
C GLY A 64 -0.75 14.42 18.65
N ARG A 65 -1.99 14.17 18.21
CA ARG A 65 -2.44 12.84 17.77
C ARG A 65 -2.40 12.72 16.25
N PHE A 66 -1.82 11.63 15.76
CA PHE A 66 -1.80 11.29 14.34
C PHE A 66 -3.24 11.12 13.84
N ILE A 67 -3.55 11.71 12.68
CA ILE A 67 -4.92 11.71 12.10
C ILE A 67 -5.18 10.52 11.17
N GLY A 68 -4.26 9.57 11.11
CA GLY A 68 -4.29 8.42 10.21
C GLY A 68 -3.65 8.70 8.86
N ALA A 69 -3.53 7.64 8.06
CA ALA A 69 -3.19 7.67 6.64
C ALA A 69 -3.83 6.45 5.93
N GLY A 70 -3.98 6.55 4.62
CA GLY A 70 -4.57 5.51 3.81
C GLY A 70 -6.04 5.23 4.20
N PRO A 71 -6.41 3.95 4.40
CA PRO A 71 -7.79 3.56 4.72
C PRO A 71 -8.35 4.14 6.03
N TRP A 72 -7.49 4.51 6.98
CA TRP A 72 -7.89 5.05 8.29
C TRP A 72 -7.68 6.56 8.41
N PHE A 73 -7.54 7.27 7.28
CA PHE A 73 -7.38 8.71 7.31
C PHE A 73 -8.66 9.44 7.73
N HIS A 74 -8.56 10.30 8.74
CA HIS A 74 -9.70 11.03 9.32
C HIS A 74 -9.72 12.54 9.01
N GLY A 75 -8.85 13.02 8.11
CA GLY A 75 -8.78 14.44 7.72
C GLY A 75 -9.70 14.83 6.55
N PRO A 76 -9.66 16.11 6.14
CA PRO A 76 -10.46 16.63 5.03
C PRO A 76 -10.04 16.01 3.68
N ARG A 77 -10.94 16.01 2.69
CA ARG A 77 -10.67 15.38 1.38
C ARG A 77 -9.52 16.04 0.63
N GLU A 78 -9.37 17.35 0.78
CA GLU A 78 -8.37 18.18 0.13
C GLU A 78 -7.07 18.29 0.95
N PHE A 79 -6.91 17.45 1.98
CA PHE A 79 -5.73 17.45 2.84
C PHE A 79 -4.44 17.26 2.04
N ARG A 80 -3.44 18.07 2.38
CA ARG A 80 -2.07 17.98 1.87
C ARG A 80 -1.12 18.14 3.05
N GLY A 81 -0.47 17.05 3.42
CA GLY A 81 0.46 17.04 4.55
C GLY A 81 1.88 16.76 4.07
N HIS A 82 2.85 17.39 4.72
CA HIS A 82 4.26 17.14 4.41
C HIS A 82 4.73 15.82 5.00
N VAL A 83 5.58 15.12 4.26
CA VAL A 83 6.34 13.95 4.73
C VAL A 83 7.82 14.13 4.41
N ASP A 84 8.67 13.46 5.17
CA ASP A 84 10.10 13.32 4.90
C ASP A 84 10.38 11.89 4.43
N ASN A 85 10.38 11.69 3.12
CA ASN A 85 10.49 10.37 2.52
C ASN A 85 11.88 9.74 2.66
N ARG A 86 12.88 10.47 3.19
CA ARG A 86 14.17 9.89 3.57
C ARG A 86 14.05 8.88 4.72
N PHE A 87 12.93 8.91 5.44
CA PHE A 87 12.55 7.95 6.47
C PHE A 87 11.74 6.75 5.91
N ASP A 88 11.62 6.62 4.60
CA ASP A 88 10.92 5.52 3.93
C ASP A 88 11.91 4.40 3.53
N PRO A 89 11.66 3.13 3.92
CA PRO A 89 12.45 1.99 3.48
C PRO A 89 12.54 1.86 1.96
N LYS A 90 11.50 2.29 1.22
CA LYS A 90 11.50 2.33 -0.26
C LYS A 90 12.52 3.31 -0.81
N HIS A 91 12.89 4.33 -0.04
CA HIS A 91 13.94 5.30 -0.37
C HIS A 91 15.28 4.99 0.32
N GLY A 92 15.44 3.76 0.85
CA GLY A 92 16.70 3.29 1.42
C GLY A 92 16.90 3.62 2.90
N TYR A 93 15.85 4.07 3.61
CA TYR A 93 15.92 4.21 5.06
C TYR A 93 16.20 2.86 5.74
N ARG A 94 17.18 2.85 6.65
CA ARG A 94 17.57 1.68 7.45
C ARG A 94 17.70 1.99 8.95
N GLY A 95 17.19 3.14 9.38
CA GLY A 95 17.24 3.54 10.77
C GLY A 95 16.26 2.74 11.63
N ALA A 96 16.30 2.98 12.93
CA ALA A 96 15.40 2.33 13.87
C ALA A 96 13.95 2.77 13.65
N PHE A 97 13.04 1.81 13.69
CA PHE A 97 11.61 2.07 13.82
C PHE A 97 11.29 2.45 15.28
N PRO A 98 10.20 3.20 15.53
CA PRO A 98 9.88 3.61 16.88
C PRO A 98 9.33 2.41 17.65
N GLU A 99 9.69 2.34 18.93
CA GLU A 99 9.19 1.32 19.83
C GLU A 99 7.90 1.80 20.51
N ARG A 100 7.12 0.85 21.04
CA ARG A 100 5.89 1.18 21.77
C ARG A 100 6.23 2.04 22.99
N GLY A 101 5.85 3.31 22.98
CA GLY A 101 5.98 4.24 24.11
C GLY A 101 6.92 5.42 23.87
N ASP A 102 7.55 5.53 22.69
CA ASP A 102 8.38 6.69 22.36
C ASP A 102 7.56 8.00 22.34
N VAL A 103 8.17 9.12 22.82
CA VAL A 103 7.57 10.47 22.85
C VAL A 103 8.31 11.48 21.93
N PRO A 104 7.60 12.40 21.23
CA PRO A 104 8.15 13.20 20.11
C PRO A 104 8.94 14.48 20.51
N PHE A 105 9.41 15.24 19.49
CA PHE A 105 10.06 16.59 19.40
C PHE A 105 11.56 16.50 19.01
N ASN A 106 12.16 17.09 17.95
CA ASN A 106 11.87 18.17 16.99
C ASN A 106 12.78 17.98 15.72
N HIS A 107 12.63 18.83 14.69
CA HIS A 107 13.40 18.91 13.41
C HIS A 107 12.83 18.15 12.19
N PHE A 108 11.53 18.20 11.96
CA PHE A 108 10.95 17.76 10.70
C PHE A 108 11.54 18.53 9.50
N ARG A 109 11.92 17.80 8.45
CA ARG A 109 12.46 18.35 7.19
C ARG A 109 11.77 17.72 6.00
N GLY A 110 10.49 18.07 5.84
CA GLY A 110 9.66 17.58 4.75
C GLY A 110 10.27 17.84 3.37
N ASN A 111 10.19 16.83 2.51
CA ASN A 111 10.65 16.89 1.12
C ASN A 111 9.61 16.37 0.13
N GLU A 112 8.45 15.93 0.62
CA GLU A 112 7.35 15.43 -0.19
C GLU A 112 6.01 15.87 0.43
N ILE A 113 4.99 16.07 -0.41
CA ILE A 113 3.62 16.36 0.02
C ILE A 113 2.74 15.19 -0.39
N ARG A 114 1.98 14.65 0.57
CA ARG A 114 1.03 13.57 0.31
C ARG A 114 -0.39 13.96 0.71
N ASN A 115 -1.35 13.32 0.03
CA ASN A 115 -2.74 13.35 0.47
C ASN A 115 -2.94 12.28 1.55
N GLY A 116 -4.07 12.34 2.25
CA GLY A 116 -4.34 11.40 3.34
C GLY A 116 -4.65 9.96 2.91
N ARG A 117 -4.87 9.68 1.63
CA ARG A 117 -5.48 8.42 1.15
C ARG A 117 -4.49 7.36 0.65
N GLY A 118 -3.19 7.67 0.60
CA GLY A 118 -2.17 6.80 0.02
C GLY A 118 -2.03 7.00 -1.48
#